data_AF-A0A7W1PD11-F1
#
_entry.id   AF-A0A7W1PD11-F1
#
_cell.length_a   1.000
_cell.length_b   1.000
_cell.length_c   1.000
_cell.angle_alpha   90.00
_cell.angle_beta   90.00
_cell.angle_gamma   90.00
#
_symmetry.space_group_name_H-M   'P 1'
#
loop_
_entity.id
_entity.type
_entity.pdbx_description
1 polymer ?
#
loop_
_entity_poly.entity_id
_entity_poly.type
_entity_poly.pdbx_seq_one_letter_code
_entity_poly.pdbx_strand_id
1 'polypeptide(L)' 'HFGDIEEPETGQRLPPNLPAAAQMVEIIAMLQERTRGNLTEPEERLMDDLLYELRMRYVQAQQDDRRIVEP' A
#
# COMPACT_ATOMS: atom_id res chain seq x y z
N HIS A 1 0.42 -6.11 4.64
CA HIS A 1 -0.98 -6.01 4.17
C HIS A 1 -1.65 -4.83 4.87
N PHE A 2 -2.66 -4.21 4.25
CA PHE A 2 -3.28 -2.96 4.72
C PHE A 2 -4.41 -3.13 5.74
N GLY A 3 -4.68 -4.36 6.19
CA GLY A 3 -5.81 -4.65 7.10
C GLY A 3 -7.12 -4.98 6.38
N ASP A 4 -7.08 -5.05 5.05
CA ASP A 4 -8.23 -5.37 4.18
C ASP A 4 -8.66 -6.86 4.20
N ILE A 5 -8.02 -7.69 5.02
CA ILE A 5 -8.27 -9.14 5.09
C ILE A 5 -9.04 -9.43 6.38
N GLU A 6 -10.24 -9.98 6.22
CA GLU A 6 -11.08 -10.47 7.32
C GLU A 6 -10.71 -11.93 7.62
N GLU A 7 -10.57 -12.26 8.91
CA GLU A 7 -10.40 -13.64 9.32
C GLU A 7 -11.69 -14.43 9.06
N PRO A 8 -11.64 -15.54 8.29
CA PRO A 8 -12.84 -16.28 7.93
C PRO A 8 -13.55 -16.93 9.13
N GLU A 9 -12.84 -17.18 10.23
CA GLU A 9 -13.41 -17.80 11.43
C GLU A 9 -14.01 -16.79 12.41
N THR A 10 -13.48 -15.57 12.49
CA THR A 10 -13.88 -14.57 13.50
C THR A 10 -14.64 -13.38 12.91
N GLY A 11 -14.57 -13.18 11.60
CA GLY A 11 -15.10 -12.00 10.90
C GLY A 11 -14.39 -10.69 11.30
N GLN A 12 -13.29 -10.76 12.05
CA GLN A 12 -12.54 -9.60 12.48
C GLN A 12 -11.50 -9.22 11.43
N ARG A 13 -11.32 -7.91 11.22
CA ARG A 13 -10.26 -7.40 10.36
C ARG A 13 -8.91 -7.60 11.03
N LEU A 14 -7.96 -8.18 10.31
CA LEU A 14 -6.59 -8.28 10.79
C LEU A 14 -5.98 -6.88 10.93
N PRO A 15 -5.21 -6.61 11.99
CA PRO A 15 -4.54 -5.32 12.14
C PRO A 15 -3.59 -5.07 10.96
N PRO A 16 -3.50 -3.83 10.47
CA PRO A 16 -2.61 -3.50 9.36
C PRO A 16 -1.15 -3.74 9.74
N ASN A 17 -0.38 -4.38 8.86
CA ASN A 17 1.08 -4.45 8.99
C ASN A 17 1.70 -3.27 8.23
N LEU A 18 1.73 -2.12 8.89
CA LEU A 18 2.24 -0.87 8.32
C LEU A 18 3.73 -0.98 7.91
N PRO A 19 4.65 -1.58 8.68
CA PRO A 19 6.05 -1.73 8.24
C PRO A 19 6.17 -2.48 6.91
N ALA A 20 5.48 -3.61 6.75
CA ALA A 20 5.51 -4.37 5.51
C ALA A 20 4.86 -3.61 4.34
N ALA A 21 3.79 -2.85 4.61
CA ALA A 21 3.15 -2.02 3.60
C ALA A 21 4.05 -0.86 3.12
N ALA A 22 4.74 -0.19 4.04
CA ALA A 22 5.70 0.87 3.71
C ALA A 22 6.84 0.33 2.83
N GLN A 23 7.43 -0.80 3.24
CA GLN A 23 8.48 -1.45 2.47
C GLN A 23 8.02 -1.81 1.05
N MET A 24 6.78 -2.26 0.89
CA MET A 24 6.25 -2.58 -0.44
C MET A 24 6.12 -1.33 -1.32
N VAL A 25 5.63 -0.22 -0.76
CA VAL A 25 5.57 1.08 -1.47
C VAL A 25 6.98 1.53 -1.91
N GLU A 26 7.98 1.40 -1.03
CA GLU A 26 9.37 1.75 -1.34
C GLU A 26 9.95 0.89 -2.47
N ILE A 27 9.72 -0.42 -2.44
CA ILE A 27 10.20 -1.34 -3.50
C ILE A 27 9.61 -0.94 -4.85
N ILE A 28 8.29 -0.71 -4.93
CA ILE A 28 7.64 -0.32 -6.18
C ILE A 28 8.15 1.05 -6.66
N ALA A 29 8.35 2.01 -5.75
CA ALA A 29 8.89 3.32 -6.09
C ALA A 29 10.32 3.21 -6.67
N MET A 30 11.17 2.40 -6.04
CA MET A 30 12.52 2.12 -6.55
C MET A 30 12.48 1.45 -7.93
N LEU A 31 11.53 0.53 -8.17
CA LEU A 31 11.36 -0.10 -9.48
C LEU A 31 10.96 0.92 -10.54
N GLN A 32 9.99 1.78 -10.26
CA GLN A 32 9.59 2.87 -11.17
C GLN A 32 10.77 3.77 -11.54
N GLU A 33 11.59 4.17 -10.56
CA GLU A 33 12.78 4.98 -10.81
C GLU A 33 13.79 4.26 -11.70
N ARG A 34 14.00 2.95 -11.49
CA ARG A 34 14.97 2.16 -12.26
C ARG A 34 14.49 1.80 -13.66
N THR A 35 13.17 1.71 -13.88
CA THR A 35 12.59 1.38 -15.19
C THR A 35 12.27 2.62 -16.03
N ARG A 36 12.30 3.83 -15.45
CA ARG A 36 12.03 5.09 -16.15
C ARG A 36 12.81 5.21 -17.46
N GLY A 37 12.11 5.57 -18.54
CA GLY A 37 12.69 5.69 -19.88
C GLY A 37 12.83 4.35 -20.63
N ASN A 38 12.54 3.22 -19.98
CA ASN A 38 12.41 1.90 -20.62
C ASN A 38 10.95 1.42 -20.69
N LEU A 39 10.01 2.22 -20.19
CA LEU A 39 8.59 1.92 -20.16
C LEU A 39 7.88 2.59 -21.35
N THR A 40 6.85 1.92 -21.84
CA THR A 40 5.87 2.52 -22.74
C THR A 40 4.95 3.46 -21.95
N GLU A 41 4.30 4.42 -22.62
CA GLU A 41 3.37 5.35 -21.98
C GLU A 41 2.26 4.64 -21.15
N PRO A 42 1.65 3.52 -21.61
CA PRO A 42 0.72 2.76 -20.78
C PRO A 42 1.36 2.13 -19.53
N GLU A 43 2.60 1.67 -19.61
CA GLU A 43 3.31 1.06 -18.47
C GLU A 43 3.74 2.11 -17.45
N GLU A 44 4.18 3.29 -17.90
CA GLU A 44 4.47 4.42 -17.00
C GLU A 44 3.21 4.81 -16.22
N ARG A 45 2.08 4.95 -16.93
CA ARG A 45 0.80 5.30 -16.30
C ARG A 45 0.31 4.23 -15.33
N LEU A 46 0.47 2.95 -15.67
CA LEU A 46 0.14 1.84 -14.77
C LEU A 46 0.97 1.89 -13.48
N MET A 47 2.28 2.19 -13.59
CA MET A 47 3.15 2.32 -12.42
C MET A 47 2.76 3.52 -11.55
N ASP A 48 2.42 4.66 -12.14
CA ASP A 48 1.94 5.84 -11.42
C ASP A 48 0.64 5.57 -10.68
N ASP A 49 -0.35 4.98 -11.37
CA ASP A 49 -1.67 4.67 -10.79
C ASP A 49 -1.52 3.66 -9.64
N LEU A 50 -0.70 2.62 -9.81
CA LEU A 50 -0.43 1.62 -8.78
C LEU A 50 0.24 2.24 -7.55
N LEU A 51 1.28 3.07 -7.75
CA LEU A 51 1.98 3.73 -6.64
C LEU A 51 1.07 4.70 -5.89
N TYR A 52 0.24 5.45 -6.62
CA TYR A 52 -0.74 6.34 -6.02
C TYR A 52 -1.72 5.55 -5.14
N GLU A 53 -2.30 4.48 -5.66
CA GLU A 53 -3.24 3.65 -4.91
C GLU A 53 -2.61 3.06 -3.64
N LEU A 54 -1.40 2.48 -3.76
CA LEU A 54 -0.69 1.89 -2.62
C LEU A 54 -0.37 2.93 -1.54
N ARG A 55 0.05 4.14 -1.93
CA ARG A 55 0.29 5.25 -0.99
C ARG A 55 -0.98 5.70 -0.28
N MET A 56 -2.10 5.81 -1.01
CA MET A 56 -3.38 6.18 -0.42
C MET A 56 -3.87 5.14 0.59
N ARG A 57 -3.78 3.85 0.23
CA ARG A 57 -4.10 2.74 1.16
C ARG A 57 -3.20 2.74 2.39
N TYR A 58 -1.91 3.05 2.24
CA TYR A 58 -0.97 3.17 3.36
C TYR A 58 -1.39 4.28 4.33
N VAL A 59 -1.68 5.47 3.81
CA VAL A 59 -2.11 6.61 4.63
C VAL A 59 -3.42 6.30 5.36
N GLN A 60 -4.37 5.67 4.69
CA GLN A 60 -5.65 5.28 5.30
C GLN A 60 -5.45 4.25 6.41
N ALA A 61 -4.68 3.19 6.15
CA ALA A 61 -4.34 2.19 7.16
C ALA A 61 -3.62 2.81 8.38
N GLN A 62 -2.74 3.80 8.16
CA GLN A 62 -2.06 4.52 9.24
C GLN A 62 -3.00 5.42 10.06
N GLN A 63 -4.08 5.95 9.45
CA GLN A 63 -5.10 6.70 10.18
C GLN A 63 -5.97 5.77 11.03
N ASP A 64 -6.33 4.62 10.49
CA ASP A 64 -7.16 3.63 11.19
C ASP A 64 -6.41 2.98 12.36
N ASP A 65 -5.12 2.66 12.18
CA ASP A 65 -4.26 2.17 13.27
C ASP A 65 -4.17 3.17 14.43
N ARG A 66 -4.01 4.47 14.12
CA ARG A 66 -4.00 5.54 15.14
C ARG A 66 -5.32 5.65 15.91
N ARG A 67 -6.46 5.46 15.25
CA ARG A 67 -7.80 5.48 15.89
C ARG A 67 -8.03 4.30 16.83
N ILE A 68 -7.31 3.18 16.66
CA ILE A 68 -7.41 2.03 17.56
C ILE A 68 -6.57 2.27 18.84
N VAL A 69 -5.46 3.01 18.72
CA VAL A 69 -4.56 3.29 19.84
C VAL A 69 -5.03 4.47 20.71
N GLU A 70 -5.69 5.47 20.13
CA GLU A 70 -6.25 6.63 20.85
C GLU A 70 -7.80 6.64 20.78
N PRO A 71 -8.51 6.29 21.88
CA PRO A 71 -9.98 6.37 21.96
C PRO A 71 -10.51 7.78 22.26
#